data_AF-A0AA86JIF3-F1
#
_entry.id   AF-A0AA86JIF3-F1
#
_cell.length_a   1.000
_cell.length_b   1.000
_cell.length_c   1.000
_cell.angle_alpha   90.00
_cell.angle_beta   90.00
_cell.angle_gamma   90.00
#
_symmetry.space_group_name_H-M   'P 1'
#
loop_
_entity.id
_entity.type
_entity.pdbx_description
1 polymer ?
#
loop_
_entity_poly.entity_id
_entity_poly.type
_entity_poly.pdbx_seq_one_letter_code
_entity_poly.pdbx_strand_id
1 'polypeptide(L)' 'MILSGKEILKNIGKDIIIEPFNEKKINPNSYNLSLHNELLVYEDNLLDMKKPNETKK' A
#
# COMPACT_ATOMS: atom_id res chain seq x y z
N MET A 1 -1.54 -17.32 9.41
CA MET A 1 -2.76 -16.85 10.10
C MET A 1 -3.06 -15.46 9.60
N ILE A 2 -4.31 -15.15 9.22
CA ILE A 2 -4.70 -13.83 8.73
C ILE A 2 -5.31 -13.04 9.90
N LEU A 3 -4.96 -11.76 10.05
CA LEU A 3 -5.56 -10.91 11.07
C LEU A 3 -7.02 -10.64 10.74
N SER A 4 -7.90 -10.79 11.73
CA SER A 4 -9.26 -10.28 11.60
C SER A 4 -9.26 -8.75 11.62
N GLY A 5 -10.33 -8.12 11.14
CA GLY A 5 -10.50 -6.67 11.22
C GLY A 5 -10.37 -6.13 12.65
N LYS A 6 -10.79 -6.91 13.65
CA LYS A 6 -10.62 -6.56 15.07
C LYS A 6 -9.14 -6.56 15.50
N GLU A 7 -8.38 -7.54 15.05
CA GLU A 7 -6.94 -7.58 15.32
C GLU A 7 -6.18 -6.52 14.55
N ILE A 8 -6.59 -6.19 13.32
CA ILE A 8 -6.05 -5.04 12.59
C ILE A 8 -6.25 -3.78 13.45
N LEU A 9 -7.49 -3.47 13.85
CA LEU A 9 -7.81 -2.29 14.65
C LEU A 9 -7.02 -2.20 15.96
N LYS A 10 -6.87 -3.32 16.68
CA LYS A 10 -6.13 -3.39 17.96
C LYS A 10 -4.64 -3.05 17.84
N ASN A 11 -4.05 -3.31 16.67
CA ASN A 11 -2.63 -3.13 16.39
C ASN A 11 -2.33 -1.84 15.61
N ILE A 12 -3.34 -1.06 15.20
CA ILE A 12 -3.16 0.28 14.63
C ILE A 12 -2.43 1.19 15.63
N GLY A 13 -1.40 1.90 15.17
CA GLY A 13 -0.58 2.81 15.98
C GLY A 13 0.45 2.12 16.87
N LYS A 14 0.56 0.78 16.78
CA LYS A 14 1.60 -0.02 17.45
C LYS A 14 2.45 -0.70 16.37
N ASP A 15 2.05 -1.92 16.02
CA ASP A 15 2.74 -2.74 15.03
C ASP A 15 2.26 -2.44 13.60
N ILE A 16 1.06 -1.85 13.45
CA ILE A 16 0.49 -1.47 12.16
C ILE A 16 0.36 0.06 12.09
N ILE A 17 1.06 0.69 11.15
CA ILE A 17 0.97 2.13 10.90
C ILE A 17 0.32 2.36 9.54
N ILE A 18 -0.82 3.06 9.52
CA ILE A 18 -1.53 3.47 8.30
C ILE A 18 -1.86 4.94 8.45
N GLU A 19 -1.34 5.78 7.57
CA GLU A 19 -1.56 7.22 7.62
C GLU A 19 -1.94 7.73 6.22
N PRO A 20 -3.15 8.31 6.03
CA PRO A 20 -4.23 8.45 7.01
C PRO A 20 -5.02 7.13 7.25
N PHE A 21 -5.32 6.83 8.52
CA PHE A 21 -6.20 5.71 8.90
C PHE A 21 -7.68 6.11 8.87
N ASN A 22 -8.54 5.21 8.38
CA ASN A 22 -10.00 5.36 8.38
C ASN A 22 -10.65 4.02 8.74
N GLU A 23 -11.21 3.92 9.94
CA GLU A 23 -11.84 2.70 10.46
C GLU A 23 -12.94 2.15 9.55
N LYS A 24 -13.64 2.99 8.78
CA LYS A 24 -14.68 2.56 7.81
C LYS A 24 -14.15 1.69 6.68
N LYS A 25 -12.82 1.65 6.47
CA LYS A 25 -12.16 0.82 5.46
C LYS A 25 -11.75 -0.56 5.99
N ILE A 26 -11.96 -0.84 7.28
CA ILE A 26 -11.74 -2.18 7.85
C ILE A 26 -12.82 -3.16 7.35
N ASN A 27 -12.37 -4.30 6.84
CA ASN A 27 -13.17 -5.46 6.47
C ASN A 27 -12.97 -6.58 7.52
N PRO A 28 -13.70 -7.72 7.43
CA PRO A 28 -13.58 -8.82 8.39
C PRO A 28 -12.15 -9.36 8.58
N ASN A 29 -11.28 -9.23 7.59
CA ASN A 29 -9.89 -9.69 7.62
C ASN A 29 -8.96 -8.91 6.67
N SER A 30 -9.30 -7.66 6.34
CA SER A 30 -8.49 -6.80 5.48
C SER A 30 -8.77 -5.31 5.72
N TYR A 31 -8.03 -4.43 5.06
CA TYR A 31 -8.26 -2.99 5.06
C TYR A 31 -8.19 -2.47 3.63
N ASN A 32 -9.20 -1.72 3.19
CA ASN A 32 -9.23 -1.18 1.83
C ASN A 32 -8.22 -0.02 1.66
N LEU A 33 -7.35 -0.11 0.66
CA LEU A 33 -6.46 0.99 0.26
C LEU A 33 -7.12 1.89 -0.78
N SER A 34 -6.43 2.97 -1.15
CA SER A 34 -6.89 3.90 -2.19
C SER A 34 -5.74 4.23 -3.11
N LEU A 35 -6.05 4.47 -4.38
CA LEU A 35 -5.06 4.85 -5.38
C LEU A 35 -4.49 6.24 -5.04
N HIS A 36 -3.16 6.37 -5.10
CA HIS A 36 -2.50 7.65 -4.93
C HIS A 36 -2.70 8.53 -6.19
N ASN A 37 -2.60 9.85 -6.04
CA ASN A 37 -2.73 10.79 -7.15
C ASN A 37 -1.47 10.92 -8.03
N GLU A 38 -0.40 10.18 -7.73
CA GLU A 38 0.84 10.20 -8.52
C GLU A 38 0.99 8.84 -9.21
N LEU A 39 1.45 8.87 -10.46
CA LEU A 39 1.80 7.71 -11.25
C LEU A 39 3.22 7.89 -11.78
N LEU A 40 3.92 6.79 -12.02
CA LEU A 40 5.21 6.79 -12.69
C LEU A 40 5.10 6.02 -14.00
N VAL A 41 5.80 6.52 -15.02
CA VAL A 41 5.86 5.91 -16.34
C VAL A 41 7.32 5.61 -16.67
N TYR A 42 7.61 4.36 -17.02
CA TYR A 42 8.93 3.99 -17.51
C TYR A 42 9.25 4.71 -18.82
N GLU A 43 10.49 5.17 -18.96
CA GLU A 43 10.92 5.84 -20.19
C GLU A 43 11.33 4.86 -21.29
N ASP A 44 11.85 3.70 -20.88
CA ASP A 44 12.35 2.66 -21.77
C ASP A 44 11.32 1.57 -22.04
N ASN A 45 11.40 0.96 -23.23
CA ASN A 45 10.56 -0.19 -23.60
C ASN A 45 11.06 -1.52 -23.01
N LEU A 46 12.37 -1.63 -22.75
CA LEU A 46 13.01 -2.83 -22.22
C LEU A 46 13.51 -2.54 -20.81
N LEU A 47 13.04 -3.33 -19.85
CA LEU A 47 13.45 -3.21 -18.45
C LEU A 47 14.55 -4.22 -18.15
N ASP A 48 15.73 -3.75 -17.77
CA ASP A 48 16.87 -4.58 -17.34
C ASP A 48 17.06 -4.40 -15.83
N MET A 49 16.81 -5.46 -15.06
CA MET A 49 16.96 -5.43 -13.59
C MET A 49 18.40 -5.18 -13.12
N LYS A 50 19.41 -5.27 -13.99
CA LYS A 50 20.82 -4.94 -13.67
C LYS A 50 21.14 -3.44 -13.75
N LYS A 51 20.24 -2.63 -14.30
CA LYS A 51 20.43 -1.19 -14.48
C LYS A 51 19.25 -0.43 -13.85
N PRO A 52 19.42 0.86 -13.52
CA PRO A 52 18.28 1.71 -13.17
C PRO A 52 17.28 1.74 -14.33
N ASN A 53 15.99 1.55 -14.02
CA ASN A 53 14.91 1.74 -14.98
C ASN A 53 14.31 3.12 -14.74
N GLU A 54 14.67 4.09 -15.59
CA GLU A 54 14.26 5.48 -15.42
C GLU A 54 12.74 5.64 -15.55
N THR A 55 12.18 6.53 -14.73
CA THR A 55 10.75 6.83 -14.72
C THR A 55 10.52 8.33 -14.67
N LYS A 56 9.40 8.76 -15.24
CA LYS A 56 8.89 10.12 -15.12
C LYS A 56 7.55 10.13 -14.40
N LYS A 57 7.33 11.20 -13.62
CA LYS A 57 6.02 11.55 -13.05
C LYS A 57 5.12 12.15 -14.12
#